data_AF-A0A1G9KNB4-F1
#
_entry.id   AF-A0A1G9KNB4-F1
#
_cell.length_a   1.000
_cell.length_b   1.000
_cell.length_c   1.000
_cell.angle_alpha   90.00
_cell.angle_beta   90.00
_cell.angle_gamma   90.00
#
_symmetry.space_group_name_H-M   'P 1'
#
loop_
_entity.id
_entity.type
_entity.pdbx_description
1 polymer ?
#
loop_
_entity_poly.entity_id
_entity_poly.type
_entity_poly.pdbx_seq_one_letter_code
_entity_poly.pdbx_strand_id
1 'polypeptide(L)' 'MGNKVEKTVKKVTDPVTNVGKEVVNGVGNVAKEAVKGTMNVGKEAAKTGYNVGKETLNTGYNVGKAVKDSIKK' A
#
# COMPACT_ATOMS: atom_id res chain seq x y z
N MET A 1 -12.22 6.34 -25.30
CA MET A 1 -11.34 7.01 -24.33
C MET A 1 -11.25 6.31 -22.96
N GLY A 2 -12.35 5.81 -22.39
CA GLY A 2 -12.34 5.19 -21.04
C GLY A 2 -11.26 4.12 -20.81
N ASN A 3 -11.05 3.22 -21.77
CA ASN A 3 -10.11 2.10 -21.65
C ASN A 3 -8.63 2.54 -21.55
N LYS A 4 -8.26 3.69 -22.15
CA LYS A 4 -6.89 4.22 -22.11
C LYS A 4 -6.59 4.95 -20.80
N VAL A 5 -7.58 5.68 -20.28
CA VAL A 5 -7.49 6.36 -18.98
C VAL A 5 -7.37 5.33 -17.86
N GLU A 6 -8.20 4.30 -17.89
CA GLU A 6 -8.18 3.25 -16.88
C GLU A 6 -6.85 2.49 -16.86
N LYS A 7 -6.30 2.18 -18.05
CA LYS A 7 -4.98 1.55 -18.19
C LYS A 7 -3.84 2.45 -17.69
N THR A 8 -3.96 3.76 -17.85
CA THR A 8 -2.96 4.73 -17.37
C THR A 8 -3.02 4.88 -15.86
N VAL A 9 -4.22 5.00 -15.29
CA VAL A 9 -4.42 5.04 -13.84
C VAL A 9 -3.87 3.75 -13.21
N LYS A 10 -4.24 2.57 -13.71
CA LYS A 10 -3.71 1.28 -13.22
C LYS A 10 -2.19 1.21 -13.27
N LYS A 11 -1.56 1.61 -14.39
CA LYS A 11 -0.08 1.65 -14.48
C LYS A 11 0.60 2.46 -13.38
N VAL A 12 -0.05 3.52 -12.89
CA VAL A 12 0.52 4.39 -11.84
C VAL A 12 0.14 3.90 -10.45
N THR A 13 -1.07 3.35 -10.26
CA THR A 13 -1.56 2.91 -8.94
C THR A 13 -1.16 1.50 -8.56
N ASP A 14 -1.00 0.60 -9.53
CA ASP A 14 -0.70 -0.81 -9.29
C ASP A 14 0.66 -1.01 -8.59
N PRO A 15 1.76 -0.34 -8.98
CA PRO A 15 3.03 -0.45 -8.26
C PRO A 15 2.90 -0.05 -6.79
N VAL A 16 2.24 1.08 -6.52
CA VAL A 16 2.03 1.58 -5.15
C VAL A 16 1.15 0.62 -4.34
N THR A 17 0.13 0.05 -4.97
CA THR A 17 -0.75 -0.94 -4.35
C THR A 17 0.00 -2.23 -4.02
N ASN A 18 0.87 -2.68 -4.91
CA ASN A 18 1.67 -3.89 -4.71
C ASN A 18 2.69 -3.68 -3.59
N VAL A 19 3.39 -2.55 -3.56
CA VAL A 19 4.30 -2.18 -2.45
C VAL A 19 3.53 -2.12 -1.12
N GLY A 20 2.35 -1.49 -1.08
CA GLY A 20 1.53 -1.46 0.13
C GLY A 20 1.16 -2.85 0.64
N LYS A 21 0.79 -3.78 -0.25
CA LYS A 21 0.51 -5.18 0.11
C LYS A 21 1.75 -5.93 0.61
N GLU A 22 2.89 -5.76 -0.04
CA GLU A 22 4.15 -6.40 0.36
C GLU A 22 4.62 -5.91 1.73
N VAL A 23 4.53 -4.61 2.01
CA VAL A 23 4.88 -4.05 3.32
C VAL A 23 3.99 -4.64 4.42
N VAL A 24 2.68 -4.69 4.22
CA VAL A 24 1.75 -5.28 5.21
C VAL A 24 2.05 -6.76 5.43
N ASN A 25 2.30 -7.53 4.36
CA ASN A 25 2.60 -8.96 4.45
C ASN A 25 3.95 -9.23 5.12
N GLY A 26 5.00 -8.49 4.73
CA GLY A 26 6.34 -8.63 5.30
C GLY A 26 6.33 -8.31 6.79
N VAL A 27 5.67 -7.22 7.18
CA VAL A 27 5.51 -6.86 8.59
C VAL A 27 4.67 -7.89 9.34
N GLY A 28 3.61 -8.44 8.74
CA GLY A 28 2.82 -9.50 9.35
C GLY A 28 3.65 -10.74 9.66
N ASN A 29 4.58 -11.10 8.77
CA ASN A 29 5.50 -12.21 8.98
C ASN A 29 6.52 -11.90 10.09
N VAL A 30 7.13 -10.72 10.08
CA VAL A 30 8.04 -10.26 11.15
C VAL A 30 7.33 -10.23 12.49
N ALA A 31 6.08 -9.75 12.55
CA ALA A 31 5.29 -9.73 13.76
C ALA A 31 4.98 -11.14 14.26
N LYS A 32 4.68 -12.10 13.38
CA LYS A 32 4.47 -13.50 13.77
C LYS A 32 5.73 -14.13 14.35
N GLU A 33 6.89 -13.90 13.75
CA GLU A 33 8.18 -14.41 14.26
C GLU A 33 8.57 -13.71 15.56
N ALA A 34 8.42 -12.39 15.63
CA ALA A 34 8.70 -11.61 16.81
C ALA A 34 7.74 -11.94 17.96
N VAL A 35 6.44 -12.19 17.75
CA VAL A 35 5.53 -12.64 18.83
C VAL A 35 5.96 -13.99 19.41
N LYS A 36 6.56 -14.87 18.60
CA LYS A 36 7.10 -16.15 19.10
C LYS A 36 8.33 -15.96 19.99
N GLY A 37 9.13 -14.91 19.80
CA GLY A 37 10.35 -14.66 20.58
C GLY A 37 10.27 -13.53 21.62
N THR A 38 9.45 -12.50 21.40
CA THR A 38 9.36 -11.24 22.14
C THR A 38 8.06 -10.47 21.79
N MET A 39 7.03 -10.63 22.63
CA MET A 39 5.67 -10.12 22.39
C MET A 39 5.55 -8.61 22.09
N ASN A 40 6.41 -7.77 22.68
CA ASN A 40 6.34 -6.30 22.53
C ASN A 40 6.84 -5.82 21.17
N VAL A 41 7.95 -6.39 20.68
CA VAL A 41 8.55 -6.03 19.38
C VAL A 41 7.60 -6.40 18.23
N GLY A 42 6.94 -7.56 18.32
CA GLY A 42 5.98 -7.98 17.30
C GLY A 42 4.76 -7.08 17.18
N LYS A 43 4.26 -6.53 18.29
CA LYS A 43 3.14 -5.57 18.29
C LYS A 43 3.53 -4.24 17.65
N GLU A 44 4.70 -3.71 17.97
CA GLU A 44 5.16 -2.44 17.40
C GLU A 44 5.49 -2.56 15.92
N ALA A 45 6.18 -3.63 15.52
CA ALA A 45 6.44 -3.91 14.11
C ALA A 45 5.13 -4.00 13.31
N ALA A 46 4.15 -4.79 13.80
CA ALA A 46 2.82 -4.91 13.19
C ALA A 46 2.12 -3.56 13.01
N LYS A 47 2.10 -2.74 14.06
CA LYS A 47 1.45 -1.43 14.05
C LYS A 47 2.12 -0.48 13.07
N THR A 48 3.45 -0.45 13.03
CA THR A 48 4.21 0.41 12.11
C THR A 48 3.97 -0.01 10.66
N GLY A 49 4.12 -1.29 10.32
CA GLY A 49 3.89 -1.71 8.93
C GLY A 49 2.44 -1.62 8.48
N TYR A 50 1.48 -1.81 9.38
CA TYR A 50 0.07 -1.54 9.08
C TYR A 50 -0.17 -0.06 8.75
N ASN A 51 0.38 0.85 9.57
CA ASN A 51 0.24 2.29 9.33
C ASN A 51 0.93 2.72 8.02
N VAL A 52 2.15 2.25 7.77
CA VAL A 52 2.90 2.53 6.53
C VAL A 52 2.18 1.96 5.31
N GLY A 53 1.70 0.71 5.38
CA GLY A 53 0.94 0.07 4.31
C GLY A 53 -0.36 0.83 4.01
N LYS A 54 -1.08 1.25 5.04
CA LYS A 54 -2.30 2.05 4.91
C LYS A 54 -2.04 3.41 4.26
N GLU A 55 -0.98 4.11 4.69
CA GLU A 55 -0.58 5.39 4.11
C GLU A 55 -0.14 5.26 2.65
N THR A 56 0.62 4.20 2.34
CA THR A 56 1.04 3.89 0.96
C THR A 56 -0.17 3.65 0.05
N LEU A 57 -1.15 2.86 0.50
CA LEU A 57 -2.39 2.62 -0.25
C LEU A 57 -3.21 3.91 -0.47
N ASN A 58 -3.30 4.76 0.57
CA ASN A 58 -3.96 6.06 0.45
C ASN A 58 -3.26 6.98 -0.55
N THR A 59 -1.93 7.00 -0.56
CA THR A 59 -1.15 7.73 -1.57
C THR A 59 -1.44 7.22 -2.97
N GLY A 60 -1.44 5.89 -3.16
CA GLY A 60 -1.79 5.27 -4.44
C GLY A 60 -3.19 5.69 -4.93
N TYR A 61 -4.18 5.69 -4.04
CA TYR A 61 -5.54 6.13 -4.35
C TYR A 61 -5.59 7.62 -4.76
N ASN A 62 -4.94 8.50 -4.00
CA ASN A 62 -4.94 9.93 -4.26
C ASN A 62 -4.24 10.27 -5.58
N VAL A 63 -3.11 9.62 -5.87
CA VAL A 63 -2.39 9.77 -7.15
C VAL A 63 -3.26 9.26 -8.30
N GLY A 64 -3.89 8.10 -8.16
CA GLY A 64 -4.78 7.56 -9.19
C GLY A 64 -5.96 8.49 -9.50
N LYS A 65 -6.54 9.10 -8.46
CA LYS A 65 -7.61 10.09 -8.59
C LYS A 65 -7.11 11.35 -9.32
N ALA A 66 -5.97 11.90 -8.91
CA ALA A 66 -5.38 13.07 -9.55
C ALA A 66 -5.10 12.83 -11.04
N VAL A 67 -4.50 11.69 -11.40
CA VAL A 67 -4.25 11.30 -12.80
C VAL A 67 -5.54 11.20 -13.58
N LYS A 68 -6.57 10.56 -13.01
CA LYS A 68 -7.89 10.43 -13.65
C LYS A 68 -8.52 11.79 -13.92
N ASP A 69 -8.43 12.72 -12.97
CA ASP A 69 -9.01 14.05 -13.07
C ASP A 69 -8.23 14.93 -14.07
N SER A 70 -6.90 14.80 -14.14
CA SER A 70 -6.07 15.49 -15.13
C SER A 70 -6.33 15.05 -16.57
N ILE A 71 -6.69 13.79 -16.80
CA ILE A 71 -6.97 13.28 -18.17
C ILE A 71 -8.43 13.58 -18.61
N LYS A 72 -9.32 13.88 -17.66
CA LYS A 72 -10.71 14.27 -17.94
C LYS A 72 -10.88 15.76 -18.25
N LYS A 73 -9.90 16.60 -17.91
CA LYS A 73 -9.77 17.99 -18.37
C LYS A 73 -9.29 18.01 -19.82
#